data_AF-A0A348N7I0-F1
#
_entry.id   AF-A0A348N7I0-F1
#
_cell.length_a   1.000
_cell.length_b   1.000
_cell.length_c   1.000
_cell.angle_alpha   90.00
_cell.angle_beta   90.00
_cell.angle_gamma   90.00
#
_symmetry.space_group_name_H-M   'P 1'
#
loop_
_entity.id
_entity.type
_entity.pdbx_description
1 polymer ?
#
loop_
_entity_poly.entity_id
_entity_poly.type
_entity_poly.pdbx_seq_one_letter_code
_entity_poly.pdbx_strand_id
1 'polypeptide(L)'
;KPSGCYNKSPEYFAGWSLAYYSWYRNMSYDDIQKIIPINEVVEMYEPFHEMDVRQFVDALDKRRETIKNETRLKRLRAYAGLTQKQLSVKSGVSQRMIEQYEQGRKNLSHASVATVISLADAIGCNVRDIV
;
A
#
# COMPACT_ATOMS: atom_id res chain seq x y z
N LYS A 1 -34.59 7.14 31.89
CA LYS A 1 -33.18 6.89 31.52
C LYS A 1 -33.03 7.27 30.06
N PRO A 2 -32.10 8.14 29.66
CA PRO A 2 -31.82 8.27 28.23
C PRO A 2 -31.12 6.97 27.80
N SER A 3 -31.81 6.20 26.98
CA SER A 3 -31.28 5.02 26.28
C SER A 3 -30.45 5.52 25.10
N GLY A 4 -29.28 6.09 25.38
CA GLY A 4 -28.39 6.57 24.34
C GLY A 4 -27.58 5.41 23.79
N CYS A 5 -27.98 4.87 22.64
CA CYS A 5 -26.99 4.28 21.74
C CYS A 5 -26.01 5.41 21.39
N TYR A 6 -24.90 5.51 22.11
CA TYR A 6 -23.77 6.32 21.70
C TYR A 6 -23.16 5.63 20.49
N ASN A 7 -23.80 5.76 19.33
CA ASN A 7 -23.19 5.35 18.08
C ASN A 7 -21.92 6.19 17.97
N LYS A 8 -20.79 5.52 18.17
CA LYS A 8 -19.47 6.14 18.06
C LYS A 8 -19.39 6.69 16.65
N SER A 9 -19.13 7.99 16.50
CA SER A 9 -19.02 8.57 15.17
C SER A 9 -17.82 7.95 14.41
N PRO A 10 -17.78 8.04 13.07
CA PRO A 10 -16.62 7.63 12.29
C PRO A 10 -15.31 8.28 12.76
N GLU A 11 -15.34 9.54 13.20
CA GLU A 11 -14.18 10.24 13.74
C GLU A 11 -13.73 9.68 15.09
N TYR A 12 -14.69 9.35 15.98
CA TYR A 12 -14.39 8.67 17.23
C TYR A 12 -13.74 7.31 16.97
N PHE A 13 -14.32 6.52 16.06
CA PHE A 13 -13.79 5.22 15.67
C PHE A 13 -12.35 5.36 15.15
N ALA A 14 -12.10 6.29 14.23
CA ALA A 14 -10.78 6.49 13.66
C ALA A 14 -9.75 6.85 14.73
N GLY A 15 -10.06 7.80 15.62
CA GLY A 15 -9.17 8.20 16.71
C GLY A 15 -8.89 7.06 17.68
N TRP A 16 -9.93 6.35 18.11
CA TRP A 16 -9.81 5.23 19.03
C TRP A 16 -9.04 4.04 18.45
N SER A 17 -9.38 3.62 17.23
CA SER A 17 -8.74 2.50 16.53
C SER A 17 -7.27 2.77 16.25
N LEU A 18 -6.90 4.01 15.87
CA LEU A 18 -5.51 4.41 15.69
C LEU A 18 -4.73 4.44 17.00
N ALA A 19 -5.32 4.98 18.07
CA ALA A 19 -4.69 4.96 19.39
C ALA A 19 -4.45 3.52 19.87
N TYR A 20 -5.43 2.63 19.67
CA TYR A 20 -5.28 1.22 19.97
C TYR A 20 -4.15 0.57 19.16
N TYR A 21 -4.12 0.77 17.84
CA TYR A 21 -3.07 0.21 16.98
C TYR A 21 -1.67 0.74 17.31
N SER A 22 -1.55 2.05 17.59
CA SER A 22 -0.31 2.68 18.04
C SER A 22 0.23 2.03 19.32
N TRP A 23 -0.62 1.86 20.34
CA TRP A 23 -0.27 1.18 21.57
C TRP A 23 0.09 -0.30 21.33
N TYR A 24 -0.77 -1.03 20.62
CA TYR A 24 -0.63 -2.48 20.43
C TYR A 24 0.62 -2.86 19.63
N ARG A 25 1.01 -2.04 18.65
CA ARG A 25 2.20 -2.27 17.80
C ARG A 25 3.42 -1.47 18.22
N ASN A 26 3.30 -0.65 19.26
CA ASN A 26 4.33 0.31 19.68
C ASN A 26 4.82 1.17 18.50
N MET A 27 3.88 1.75 17.76
CA MET A 27 4.16 2.54 16.55
C MET A 27 3.76 4.02 16.74
N SER A 28 4.56 4.92 16.18
CA SER A 28 4.22 6.35 16.15
C SER A 28 3.07 6.62 15.18
N TYR A 29 2.30 7.69 15.42
CA TYR A 29 1.26 8.12 14.48
C TYR A 29 1.81 8.47 13.10
N ASP A 30 3.02 9.02 13.02
CA ASP A 30 3.70 9.32 11.76
C ASP A 30 3.96 8.04 10.94
N ASP A 31 4.40 6.96 11.59
CA ASP A 31 4.60 5.68 10.90
C ASP A 31 3.29 5.02 10.49
N ILE A 32 2.23 5.19 11.27
CA ILE A 32 0.89 4.70 10.90
C ILE A 32 0.35 5.49 9.70
N GLN A 33 0.57 6.80 9.65
CA GLN A 33 0.11 7.66 8.55
C GLN A 33 0.79 7.31 7.21
N LYS A 34 2.02 6.77 7.24
CA LYS A 34 2.69 6.21 6.05
C LYS A 34 2.04 4.91 5.55
N ILE A 35 1.33 4.19 6.41
CA ILE A 35 0.61 2.96 6.05
C ILE A 35 -0.78 3.30 5.51
N ILE A 36 -1.52 4.14 6.24
CA ILE A 36 -2.89 4.53 5.91
C ILE A 36 -3.16 5.97 6.37
N PRO A 37 -3.61 6.87 5.47
CA PRO A 37 -3.96 8.23 5.87
C PRO A 37 -5.30 8.26 6.63
N ILE A 38 -5.47 9.26 7.51
CA ILE A 38 -6.61 9.32 8.44
C ILE A 38 -7.98 9.29 7.76
N ASN A 39 -8.12 9.87 6.56
CA ASN A 39 -9.37 9.84 5.80
C ASN A 39 -9.76 8.41 5.41
N GLU A 40 -8.81 7.57 5.00
CA GLU A 40 -9.07 6.16 4.70
C GLU A 40 -9.42 5.37 5.99
N VAL A 41 -8.85 5.75 7.14
CA VAL A 41 -9.23 5.14 8.44
C VAL A 41 -10.68 5.46 8.80
N VAL A 42 -11.14 6.68 8.53
CA VAL A 42 -12.55 7.08 8.74
C VAL A 42 -13.48 6.25 7.83
N GLU A 43 -13.09 5.99 6.59
CA GLU A 43 -13.84 5.15 5.65
C GLU A 43 -13.92 3.67 6.11
N MET A 44 -13.00 3.22 6.97
CA MET A 44 -13.07 1.89 7.59
C MET A 44 -14.17 1.76 8.66
N TYR A 45 -14.90 2.83 8.99
CA TYR A 45 -15.97 2.79 9.98
C TYR A 45 -17.02 1.72 9.64
N GLU A 46 -17.69 1.81 8.49
CA GLU A 46 -18.78 0.89 8.12
C GLU A 46 -18.38 -0.59 8.24
N PRO A 47 -17.25 -1.06 7.66
CA PRO A 47 -16.88 -2.46 7.74
C PRO A 47 -16.41 -2.92 9.13
N PHE A 48 -15.87 -2.03 9.99
CA PHE A 48 -15.17 -2.46 11.22
C PHE A 48 -15.80 -2.00 12.54
N HIS A 49 -16.70 -1.02 12.56
CA HIS A 49 -17.15 -0.41 13.81
C HIS A 49 -17.95 -1.35 14.73
N GLU A 50 -18.57 -2.39 14.16
CA GLU A 50 -19.24 -3.46 14.90
C GLU A 50 -18.33 -4.68 15.17
N MET A 51 -17.13 -4.71 14.59
CA MET A 51 -16.18 -5.82 14.71
C MET A 51 -15.27 -5.67 15.94
N ASP A 52 -14.59 -6.76 16.29
CA ASP A 52 -13.46 -6.72 17.22
C ASP A 52 -12.33 -5.86 16.62
N VAL A 53 -11.76 -4.95 17.42
CA VAL A 53 -10.64 -4.08 17.04
C VAL A 53 -9.43 -4.84 16.52
N ARG A 54 -9.26 -6.11 16.88
CA ARG A 54 -8.22 -6.98 16.31
C ARG A 54 -8.34 -7.12 14.80
N GLN A 55 -9.56 -7.08 14.24
CA GLN A 55 -9.77 -7.11 12.79
C GLN A 55 -9.24 -5.83 12.12
N PHE A 56 -9.39 -4.67 12.78
CA PHE A 56 -8.75 -3.43 12.34
C PHE A 56 -7.21 -3.56 12.39
N VAL A 57 -6.66 -4.15 13.45
CA VAL A 57 -5.21 -4.43 13.55
C VAL A 57 -4.74 -5.33 12.42
N ASP A 58 -5.42 -6.44 12.16
CA ASP A 58 -5.07 -7.40 11.10
C ASP A 58 -5.10 -6.73 9.72
N ALA A 59 -6.08 -5.85 9.47
CA ALA A 59 -6.17 -5.08 8.23
C ALA A 59 -4.97 -4.14 8.03
N LEU A 60 -4.59 -3.38 9.06
CA LEU A 60 -3.42 -2.49 9.01
C LEU A 60 -2.12 -3.28 8.88
N ASP A 61 -2.00 -4.42 9.55
CA ASP A 61 -0.83 -5.29 9.46
C ASP A 61 -0.65 -5.86 8.06
N LYS A 62 -1.74 -6.31 7.44
CA LYS A 62 -1.71 -6.79 6.06
C LYS A 62 -1.29 -5.69 5.08
N ARG A 63 -1.78 -4.47 5.30
CA ARG A 63 -1.39 -3.30 4.49
C ARG A 63 0.08 -2.96 4.69
N ARG A 64 0.55 -2.94 5.94
CA ARG A 64 1.96 -2.73 6.29
C ARG A 64 2.87 -3.75 5.63
N GLU A 65 2.51 -5.04 5.68
CA GLU A 65 3.29 -6.11 5.06
C GLU A 65 3.31 -5.98 3.53
N THR A 66 2.21 -5.53 2.92
CA THR A 66 2.16 -5.23 1.49
C THR A 66 3.12 -4.11 1.10
N ILE A 67 3.19 -3.04 1.90
CA ILE A 67 4.13 -1.93 1.67
C ILE A 67 5.58 -2.39 1.85
N LYS A 68 5.84 -3.17 2.91
CA LYS A 68 7.18 -3.70 3.20
C LYS A 68 7.70 -4.62 2.08
N ASN A 69 6.82 -5.44 1.52
CA ASN A 69 7.15 -6.37 0.44
C ASN A 69 6.96 -5.76 -0.96
N GLU A 70 6.72 -4.46 -1.05
CA GLU A 70 6.56 -3.79 -2.33
C GLU A 70 7.88 -3.82 -3.12
N THR A 71 7.81 -4.33 -4.34
CA THR A 71 8.99 -4.46 -5.21
C THR A 71 9.56 -3.11 -5.59
N ARG A 72 10.88 -3.07 -5.83
CA ARG A 72 11.61 -1.87 -6.24
C ARG A 72 11.01 -1.24 -7.51
N LEU A 73 10.62 -2.08 -8.47
CA LEU A 73 9.91 -1.67 -9.68
C LEU A 73 8.62 -0.91 -9.37
N LYS A 74 7.75 -1.44 -8.50
CA LYS A 74 6.47 -0.81 -8.17
C LYS A 74 6.67 0.55 -7.49
N ARG A 75 7.62 0.62 -6.55
CA ARG A 75 8.00 1.85 -5.87
C ARG A 75 8.50 2.92 -6.85
N LEU A 76 9.44 2.56 -7.73
CA LEU A 76 10.00 3.49 -8.70
C LEU A 76 8.97 3.94 -9.73
N ARG A 77 8.10 3.05 -10.21
CA ARG A 77 6.98 3.41 -11.09
C ARG A 77 6.06 4.43 -10.42
N ALA A 78 5.68 4.20 -9.16
CA ALA A 78 4.82 5.11 -8.42
C ALA A 78 5.49 6.47 -8.18
N TYR A 79 6.79 6.48 -7.87
CA TYR A 79 7.58 7.71 -7.73
C TYR A 79 7.64 8.51 -9.04
N ALA A 80 7.71 7.83 -10.19
CA ALA A 80 7.64 8.44 -11.51
C ALA A 80 6.21 8.89 -11.91
N GLY A 81 5.21 8.72 -11.05
CA GLY A 81 3.82 9.10 -11.30
C GLY A 81 3.14 8.27 -12.41
N LEU A 82 3.66 7.09 -12.72
CA LEU A 82 3.16 6.25 -13.81
C LEU A 82 2.18 5.20 -13.28
N THR A 83 1.08 4.98 -13.97
CA THR A 83 0.26 3.77 -13.82
C THR A 83 0.94 2.58 -14.50
N GLN A 84 0.56 1.35 -14.16
CA GLN A 84 1.07 0.14 -14.84
C GLN A 84 0.78 0.18 -16.35
N LYS A 85 -0.39 0.70 -16.75
CA LYS A 85 -0.76 0.91 -18.15
C LYS A 85 0.16 1.91 -18.85
N GLN A 86 0.45 3.05 -18.23
CA GLN A 86 1.36 4.03 -18.80
C GLN A 86 2.79 3.50 -18.92
N LEU A 87 3.28 2.77 -17.90
CA LEU A 87 4.59 2.12 -17.96
C LEU A 87 4.63 1.07 -19.08
N SER A 88 3.54 0.31 -19.27
CA SER A 88 3.43 -0.67 -20.36
C SER A 88 3.56 -0.02 -21.73
N VAL A 89 2.85 1.08 -21.96
CA VAL A 89 2.91 1.84 -23.23
C VAL A 89 4.30 2.42 -23.47
N LYS A 90 4.95 2.98 -22.44
CA LYS A 90 6.28 3.58 -22.57
C LYS A 90 7.41 2.56 -22.78
N SER A 91 7.36 1.44 -22.08
CA SER A 91 8.43 0.42 -22.09
C SER A 91 8.25 -0.64 -23.17
N GLY A 92 7.06 -0.76 -23.78
CA GLY A 92 6.71 -1.86 -24.68
C GLY A 92 6.50 -3.21 -23.98
N VAL A 93 6.67 -3.27 -22.65
CA VAL A 93 6.41 -4.48 -21.85
C VAL A 93 4.91 -4.57 -21.56
N SER A 94 4.30 -5.75 -21.71
CA SER A 94 2.86 -5.90 -21.44
C SER A 94 2.50 -5.54 -19.99
N GLN A 95 1.34 -4.91 -19.79
CA GLN A 95 0.84 -4.54 -18.46
C GLN A 95 0.78 -5.75 -17.51
N ARG A 96 0.37 -6.92 -18.02
CA ARG A 96 0.34 -8.18 -17.24
C ARG A 96 1.73 -8.61 -16.77
N MET A 97 2.76 -8.41 -17.59
CA MET A 97 4.13 -8.76 -17.21
C MET A 97 4.70 -7.77 -16.17
N ILE A 98 4.41 -6.47 -16.32
CA ILE A 98 4.71 -5.47 -15.29
C ILE A 98 4.04 -5.85 -13.97
N GLU A 99 2.75 -6.20 -13.99
CA GLU A 99 2.02 -6.64 -12.81
C GLU A 99 2.68 -7.87 -12.13
N GLN A 100 3.10 -8.87 -12.91
CA GLN A 100 3.78 -10.06 -12.39
C GLN A 100 5.12 -9.73 -11.72
N TYR A 101 5.90 -8.80 -12.29
CA TYR A 101 7.12 -8.32 -11.66
C TYR A 101 6.82 -7.54 -10.39
N GLU A 102 5.81 -6.66 -10.43
CA GLU A 102 5.46 -5.81 -9.30
C GLU A 102 4.92 -6.60 -8.09
N GLN A 103 4.25 -7.72 -8.35
CA GLN A 103 3.75 -8.66 -7.34
C GLN A 103 4.78 -9.72 -6.91
N GLY A 104 6.00 -9.68 -7.45
CA GLY A 104 7.06 -10.66 -7.14
C GLY A 104 6.80 -12.08 -7.68
N ARG A 105 5.74 -12.29 -8.47
CA ARG A 105 5.46 -13.59 -9.12
C ARG A 105 6.51 -13.94 -10.16
N LYS A 106 7.08 -12.91 -10.79
CA LYS A 106 8.28 -13.02 -11.60
C LYS A 106 9.38 -12.19 -10.99
N ASN A 107 10.58 -12.74 -10.96
CA ASN A 107 11.75 -12.01 -10.51
C ASN A 107 12.33 -11.22 -11.69
N LEU A 108 12.39 -9.90 -11.52
CA LEU A 108 12.91 -8.98 -12.53
C LEU A 108 14.39 -9.21 -12.82
N SER A 109 15.17 -9.72 -11.86
CA SER A 109 16.60 -10.03 -12.05
C SER A 109 16.85 -11.17 -13.05
N HIS A 110 15.83 -11.97 -13.34
CA HIS A 110 15.87 -13.04 -14.35
C HIS A 110 15.19 -12.65 -15.66
N ALA A 111 14.71 -11.40 -15.80
CA ALA A 111 14.18 -10.90 -17.05
C ALA A 111 15.29 -10.68 -18.08
N SER A 112 14.93 -10.58 -19.37
CA SER A 112 15.92 -10.23 -20.40
C SER A 112 16.49 -8.85 -20.14
N VAL A 113 17.79 -8.66 -20.37
CA VAL A 113 18.47 -7.37 -20.19
C VAL A 113 17.76 -6.24 -20.96
N ALA A 114 17.27 -6.53 -22.17
CA ALA A 114 16.49 -5.59 -22.97
C ALA A 114 15.21 -5.14 -22.25
N THR A 115 14.47 -6.09 -21.64
CA THR A 115 13.27 -5.76 -20.85
C THR A 115 13.58 -4.86 -19.67
N VAL A 116 14.67 -5.14 -18.94
CA VAL A 116 15.07 -4.36 -17.77
C VAL A 116 15.49 -2.94 -18.20
N ILE A 117 16.23 -2.81 -19.29
CA ILE A 117 16.61 -1.52 -19.88
C ILE A 117 15.36 -0.73 -20.27
N SER A 118 14.43 -1.32 -21.03
CA SER A 118 13.22 -0.61 -21.47
C SER A 118 12.34 -0.15 -20.31
N LEU A 119 12.29 -0.91 -19.21
CA LEU A 119 11.58 -0.48 -18.00
C LEU A 119 12.31 0.66 -17.29
N ALA A 120 13.64 0.57 -17.15
CA ALA A 120 14.46 1.61 -16.52
C ALA A 120 14.37 2.94 -17.29
N ASP A 121 14.50 2.89 -18.62
CA ASP A 121 14.40 4.06 -19.51
C ASP A 121 13.00 4.71 -19.44
N ALA A 122 11.94 3.89 -19.41
CA ALA A 122 10.56 4.39 -19.32
C ALA A 122 10.25 5.07 -17.97
N ILE A 123 10.90 4.63 -16.89
CA ILE A 123 10.80 5.21 -15.55
C ILE A 123 11.75 6.42 -15.39
N GLY A 124 12.85 6.44 -16.13
CA GLY A 124 13.91 7.45 -15.99
C GLY A 124 14.90 7.15 -14.87
N CYS A 125 15.18 5.87 -14.59
CA CYS A 125 16.15 5.45 -13.58
C CYS A 125 17.29 4.62 -14.18
N ASN A 126 18.36 4.36 -13.41
CA ASN A 126 19.40 3.46 -13.86
C ASN A 126 18.91 2.00 -13.82
N VAL A 127 19.42 1.15 -14.70
CA VAL A 127 19.15 -0.30 -14.67
C VAL A 127 19.53 -0.91 -13.31
N ARG A 128 20.60 -0.43 -12.66
CA ARG A 128 20.98 -0.86 -11.29
C ARG A 128 20.00 -0.39 -10.22
N ASP A 129 19.12 0.54 -10.54
CA ASP A 129 18.09 1.02 -9.63
C ASP A 129 16.82 0.18 -9.69
N ILE A 130 16.59 -0.61 -10.74
CA ILE A 130 15.36 -1.38 -10.88
C ILE A 130 15.50 -2.82 -10.40
N VAL A 131 16.71 -3.38 -10.49
CA VAL A 131 17.07 -4.74 -10.06
C VAL A 131 17.70 -4.74 -8.66
#